data_AF-A0A3D9B8B8-F1
#
_entry.id   AF-A0A3D9B8B8-F1
#
_cell.length_a   1.000
_cell.length_b   1.000
_cell.length_c   1.000
_cell.angle_alpha   90.00
_cell.angle_beta   90.00
_cell.angle_gamma   90.00
#
_symmetry.space_group_name_H-M   'P 1'
#
loop_
_entity.id
_entity.type
_entity.pdbx_description
1 polymer ?
#
loop_
_entity_poly.entity_id
_entity_poly.type
_entity_poly.pdbx_seq_one_letter_code
_entity_poly.pdbx_strand_id
1 'polypeptide(L)'
;MSWIISFQIPLEVSLGNLELLNFRFFYNSEVINEMVAFSALVLDVFLLGVTVNYSRLKKNAALPLISQDSVSSVTTKYSPKPLFILMAVCFLVFLLNINKGYIDSGHGTVKFEGIGFSFLGVFLRLSIIYLSIIIYNNQEKILTRKNSIKSFLKLFDKPYLVFLVIIMVIFFLAHNRVFVILTITPFVFAFFLFVRKKISSITVILIFLGVSVFGTLFKLYGIENILSSSLKINDNYVISKSYFPFTAELGGSVYAQSILYYKWYTTDFSLYGASYLVGVIRTFPGLMNVFSLKPISYDTAVIGTLESGVTYGVGTTSIMDILINFGFILSLFIFFGIGYFFSKMESKVYKNQVNIYTLVIYFSITSFIMFIPRASMNDVLGAVLFNIFFVKIYSLLYLKKIRL
;
A
#
# COMPACT_ATOMS: atom_id res chain seq x y z
N MET A 1 -8.84 -1.68 -6.16
CA MET A 1 -9.26 -0.26 -6.17
C MET A 1 -8.75 0.48 -7.42
N SER A 2 -7.68 0.05 -8.11
CA SER A 2 -7.20 0.60 -9.39
C SER A 2 -8.30 0.70 -10.44
N TRP A 3 -9.14 -0.33 -10.49
CA TRP A 3 -10.31 -0.46 -11.35
C TRP A 3 -11.35 0.65 -11.14
N ILE A 4 -11.63 1.03 -9.90
CA ILE A 4 -12.61 2.07 -9.55
C ILE A 4 -12.18 3.42 -10.14
N ILE A 5 -10.87 3.64 -10.19
CA ILE A 5 -10.28 4.85 -10.76
C ILE A 5 -10.48 4.88 -12.28
N SER A 6 -10.24 3.76 -12.97
CA SER A 6 -10.45 3.65 -14.42
C SER A 6 -11.88 3.96 -14.84
N PHE A 7 -12.86 3.71 -13.98
CA PHE A 7 -14.28 4.00 -14.24
C PHE A 7 -14.71 5.41 -13.84
N GLN A 8 -13.95 6.11 -12.98
CA GLN A 8 -14.42 7.37 -12.39
C GLN A 8 -14.70 8.44 -13.46
N ILE A 9 -13.70 8.80 -14.27
CA ILE A 9 -13.85 9.85 -15.27
C ILE A 9 -14.86 9.46 -16.38
N PRO A 10 -14.82 8.24 -16.94
CA PRO A 10 -15.84 7.80 -17.89
C PRO A 10 -17.27 7.84 -17.34
N LEU A 11 -17.46 7.48 -16.07
CA LEU A 11 -18.78 7.49 -15.42
C LEU A 11 -19.26 8.91 -15.14
N GLU A 12 -18.37 9.83 -14.75
CA GLU A 12 -18.75 11.24 -14.56
C GLU A 12 -19.12 11.91 -15.89
N VAL A 13 -18.39 11.62 -16.97
CA VAL A 13 -18.72 12.10 -18.33
C VAL A 13 -20.06 11.52 -18.80
N SER A 14 -20.33 10.23 -18.58
CA SER A 14 -21.61 9.61 -18.97
C SER A 14 -22.80 10.12 -18.14
N LEU A 15 -22.56 10.56 -16.91
CA LEU A 15 -23.54 11.26 -16.06
C LEU A 15 -23.67 12.78 -16.39
N GLY A 16 -23.05 13.24 -17.48
CA GLY A 16 -23.20 14.61 -17.98
C GLY A 16 -22.25 15.64 -17.36
N ASN A 17 -21.27 15.24 -16.55
CA ASN A 17 -20.24 16.15 -16.03
C ASN A 17 -19.16 16.44 -17.07
N LEU A 18 -19.50 17.28 -18.04
CA LEU A 18 -18.59 17.67 -19.13
C LEU A 18 -17.52 18.67 -18.70
N GLU A 19 -17.68 19.34 -17.54
CA GLU A 19 -16.69 20.29 -17.03
C GLU A 19 -15.32 19.64 -16.79
N LEU A 20 -15.29 18.33 -16.54
CA LEU A 20 -14.07 17.55 -16.36
C LEU A 20 -13.24 17.40 -17.64
N LEU A 21 -13.86 17.47 -18.82
CA LEU A 21 -13.15 17.32 -20.11
C LEU A 21 -12.14 18.45 -20.33
N ASN A 22 -12.35 19.61 -19.70
CA ASN A 22 -11.41 20.74 -19.76
C ASN A 22 -10.05 20.44 -19.09
N PHE A 23 -9.95 19.36 -18.29
CA PHE A 23 -8.75 19.03 -17.51
C PHE A 23 -7.83 17.98 -18.13
N ARG A 24 -8.04 17.62 -19.40
CA ARG A 24 -7.18 16.68 -20.15
C ARG A 24 -6.83 15.40 -19.36
N PHE A 25 -7.83 14.78 -18.75
CA PHE A 25 -7.67 13.51 -18.00
C PHE A 25 -7.27 12.31 -18.88
N PHE A 26 -7.36 12.46 -20.19
CA PHE A 26 -7.00 11.42 -21.15
C PHE A 26 -5.87 11.92 -22.02
N TYR A 27 -4.82 11.11 -22.15
CA TYR A 27 -3.72 11.39 -23.07
C TYR A 27 -4.16 11.26 -24.53
N ASN A 28 -4.91 10.21 -24.83
CA ASN A 28 -5.56 10.00 -26.12
C ASN A 28 -6.96 9.42 -25.89
N SER A 29 -7.98 10.03 -26.50
CA SER A 29 -9.37 9.61 -26.36
C SER A 29 -9.73 8.32 -27.11
N GLU A 30 -8.96 7.98 -28.14
CA GLU A 30 -9.21 6.84 -29.02
C GLU A 30 -9.00 5.50 -28.32
N VAL A 31 -8.20 5.45 -27.25
CA VAL A 31 -7.86 4.21 -26.53
C VAL A 31 -8.60 4.06 -25.20
N ILE A 32 -9.48 5.02 -24.85
CA ILE A 32 -10.14 5.04 -23.54
C ILE A 32 -11.04 3.81 -23.37
N ASN A 33 -11.83 3.49 -24.39
CA ASN A 33 -12.81 2.41 -24.30
C ASN A 33 -12.12 1.06 -24.10
N GLU A 34 -11.05 0.82 -24.84
CA GLU A 34 -10.21 -0.38 -24.77
C GLU A 34 -9.48 -0.47 -23.42
N MET A 35 -8.94 0.66 -22.93
CA MET A 35 -8.31 0.75 -21.62
C MET A 35 -9.29 0.46 -20.47
N VAL A 36 -10.51 1.00 -20.55
CA VAL A 36 -11.58 0.78 -19.57
C VAL A 36 -12.07 -0.66 -19.64
N ALA A 37 -12.28 -1.21 -20.84
CA ALA A 37 -12.67 -2.60 -21.05
C ALA A 37 -11.60 -3.57 -20.50
N PHE A 38 -10.32 -3.28 -20.73
CA PHE A 38 -9.23 -4.05 -20.14
C PHE A 38 -9.25 -3.97 -18.61
N SER A 39 -9.46 -2.79 -18.03
CA SER A 39 -9.59 -2.64 -16.59
C SER A 39 -10.77 -3.44 -16.01
N ALA A 40 -11.91 -3.49 -16.71
CA ALA A 40 -13.06 -4.29 -16.32
C ALA A 40 -12.73 -5.79 -16.35
N LEU A 41 -12.17 -6.27 -17.46
CA LEU A 41 -11.79 -7.67 -17.61
C LEU A 41 -10.84 -8.13 -16.50
N VAL A 42 -9.84 -7.31 -16.18
CA VAL A 42 -8.87 -7.65 -15.16
C VAL A 42 -9.49 -7.64 -13.75
N LEU A 43 -10.45 -6.75 -13.47
CA LEU A 43 -11.23 -6.80 -12.24
C LEU A 43 -12.00 -8.12 -12.12
N ASP A 44 -12.70 -8.53 -13.19
CA ASP A 44 -13.46 -9.77 -13.22
C ASP A 44 -12.56 -10.98 -12.96
N VAL A 45 -11.39 -11.01 -13.61
CA VAL A 45 -10.41 -12.08 -13.44
C VAL A 45 -9.83 -12.11 -12.01
N PHE A 46 -9.57 -10.96 -11.41
CA PHE A 46 -9.16 -10.86 -10.00
C PHE A 46 -10.25 -11.41 -9.06
N LEU A 47 -11.51 -10.99 -9.26
CA LEU A 47 -12.66 -11.44 -8.47
C LEU A 47 -12.93 -12.94 -8.64
N LEU A 48 -12.71 -13.47 -9.85
CA LEU A 48 -12.78 -14.90 -10.12
C LEU A 48 -11.72 -15.66 -9.31
N GLY A 49 -10.48 -15.14 -9.23
CA GLY A 49 -9.42 -15.69 -8.37
C GLY A 49 -9.81 -15.74 -6.89
N VAL A 50 -10.39 -14.66 -6.37
CA VAL A 50 -10.92 -14.58 -5.00
C VAL A 50 -12.02 -15.63 -4.78
N THR A 51 -12.97 -15.70 -5.70
CA THR A 51 -14.14 -16.58 -5.62
C THR A 51 -13.75 -18.06 -5.65
N VAL A 52 -12.77 -18.44 -6.47
CA VAL A 52 -12.26 -19.82 -6.54
C VAL A 52 -11.74 -20.29 -5.19
N ASN A 53 -10.97 -19.45 -4.48
CA ASN A 53 -10.46 -19.81 -3.15
C ASN A 53 -11.62 -19.97 -2.14
N TYR A 54 -12.54 -19.01 -2.06
CA TYR A 54 -13.67 -19.11 -1.13
C TYR A 54 -14.58 -20.31 -1.44
N SER A 55 -14.80 -20.61 -2.72
CA SER A 55 -15.58 -21.78 -3.15
C SER A 55 -14.93 -23.09 -2.72
N ARG A 56 -13.59 -23.20 -2.86
CA ARG A 56 -12.83 -24.35 -2.34
C ARG A 56 -12.96 -24.48 -0.82
N LEU A 57 -12.87 -23.37 -0.10
CA LEU A 57 -13.03 -23.37 1.36
C LEU A 57 -14.45 -23.77 1.79
N LYS A 58 -15.48 -23.34 1.06
CA LYS A 58 -16.89 -23.70 1.33
C LYS A 58 -17.16 -25.17 1.03
N LYS A 59 -16.59 -25.73 -0.04
CA LYS A 59 -16.68 -27.17 -0.35
C LYS A 59 -15.97 -28.04 0.69
N ASN A 60 -14.88 -27.53 1.26
CA ASN A 60 -14.12 -28.22 2.31
C ASN A 60 -14.63 -27.90 3.73
N ALA A 61 -15.87 -27.45 3.89
CA ALA A 61 -16.45 -27.01 5.16
C ALA A 61 -16.81 -28.16 6.13
N ALA A 62 -15.94 -29.15 6.27
CA ALA A 62 -15.60 -29.74 7.56
C ALA A 62 -14.46 -28.92 8.21
N LEU A 63 -14.55 -27.59 8.10
CA LEU A 63 -13.60 -26.68 8.73
C LEU A 63 -14.10 -26.44 10.15
N PRO A 64 -13.35 -26.87 11.19
CA PRO A 64 -13.77 -26.67 12.56
C PRO A 64 -13.88 -25.16 12.78
N LEU A 65 -15.11 -24.71 13.09
CA LEU A 65 -15.31 -23.56 13.93
C LEU A 65 -14.43 -23.80 15.15
N ILE A 66 -13.34 -23.03 15.24
CA ILE A 66 -12.42 -22.86 16.38
C ILE A 66 -12.76 -23.82 17.53
N SER A 67 -12.25 -25.06 17.47
CA SER A 67 -12.22 -25.89 18.67
C SER A 67 -11.21 -25.22 19.60
N GLN A 68 -11.67 -24.67 20.72
CA GLN A 68 -10.79 -24.09 21.75
C GLN A 68 -9.73 -25.09 22.26
N ASP A 69 -9.94 -26.38 21.99
CA ASP A 69 -9.15 -27.49 22.54
C ASP A 69 -7.89 -27.85 21.74
N SER A 70 -7.62 -27.23 20.59
CA SER A 70 -6.42 -27.51 19.76
C SER A 70 -5.43 -26.35 19.67
N VAL A 71 -5.35 -25.53 20.73
CA VAL A 71 -4.29 -24.52 20.85
C VAL A 71 -2.98 -25.23 21.21
N SER A 72 -2.26 -25.75 20.21
CA SER A 72 -0.85 -26.13 20.42
C SER A 72 -0.08 -24.88 20.84
N SER A 73 0.73 -24.96 21.88
CA SER A 73 1.47 -23.79 22.36
C SER A 73 2.43 -23.27 21.30
N VAL A 74 2.58 -21.95 21.20
CA VAL A 74 3.60 -21.33 20.33
C VAL A 74 4.97 -21.73 20.87
N THR A 75 5.59 -22.72 20.24
CA THR A 75 6.84 -23.35 20.72
C THR A 75 8.06 -22.43 20.66
N THR A 76 8.02 -21.37 19.85
CA THR A 76 9.13 -20.42 19.70
C THR A 76 8.64 -18.98 19.80
N LYS A 77 9.22 -18.20 20.73
CA LYS A 77 8.98 -16.75 20.83
C LYS A 77 10.21 -15.99 20.35
N TYR A 78 9.98 -14.95 19.57
CA TYR A 78 11.05 -14.07 19.08
C TYR A 78 11.18 -12.87 20.01
N SER A 79 12.40 -12.53 20.45
CA SER A 79 12.59 -11.28 21.20
C SER A 79 12.33 -10.08 20.27
N PRO A 80 11.50 -9.09 20.64
CA PRO A 80 11.29 -7.90 19.81
C PRO A 80 12.36 -6.81 20.05
N LYS A 81 13.16 -6.90 21.12
CA LYS A 81 14.08 -5.83 21.55
C LYS A 81 15.16 -5.45 20.52
N PRO A 82 15.90 -6.38 19.89
CA PRO A 82 16.94 -6.02 18.93
C PRO A 82 16.38 -5.27 17.72
N LEU A 83 15.21 -5.70 17.25
CA LEU A 83 14.49 -5.05 16.16
C LEU A 83 14.04 -3.64 16.55
N PHE A 84 13.52 -3.47 17.78
CA PHE A 84 13.14 -2.16 18.30
C PHE A 84 14.34 -1.20 18.37
N ILE A 85 15.51 -1.67 18.81
CA ILE A 85 16.73 -0.85 18.83
C ILE A 85 17.12 -0.41 17.41
N LEU A 86 17.13 -1.34 16.45
CA LEU A 86 17.45 -1.02 15.06
C LEU A 86 16.45 -0.01 14.48
N MET A 87 15.16 -0.17 14.76
CA MET A 87 14.13 0.80 14.38
C MET A 87 14.37 2.17 14.99
N ALA A 88 14.70 2.24 16.28
CA ALA A 88 14.99 3.50 16.96
C ALA A 88 16.20 4.22 16.33
N VAL A 89 17.24 3.48 15.96
CA VAL A 89 18.40 4.03 15.23
C VAL A 89 17.97 4.58 13.87
N CYS A 90 17.22 3.79 13.07
CA CYS A 90 16.74 4.27 11.77
C CYS A 90 15.85 5.51 11.90
N PHE A 91 14.99 5.54 12.91
CA PHE A 91 14.11 6.67 13.19
C PHE A 91 14.90 7.92 13.59
N LEU A 92 15.93 7.77 14.43
CA LEU A 92 16.79 8.87 14.83
C LEU A 92 17.60 9.43 13.67
N VAL A 93 18.18 8.56 12.82
CA VAL A 93 18.87 9.00 11.60
C VAL A 93 17.92 9.75 10.67
N PHE A 94 16.67 9.28 10.53
CA PHE A 94 15.64 10.00 9.79
C PHE A 94 15.40 11.41 10.35
N LEU A 95 15.14 11.54 11.66
CA LEU A 95 14.87 12.83 12.29
C LEU A 95 16.05 13.82 12.19
N LEU A 96 17.29 13.33 12.26
CA LEU A 96 18.47 14.18 12.13
C LEU A 96 18.74 14.64 10.68
N ASN A 97 18.19 13.95 9.69
CA ASN A 97 18.47 14.18 8.27
C ASN A 97 17.23 14.59 7.45
N ILE A 98 16.06 14.78 8.07
CA ILE A 98 14.89 15.29 7.37
C ILE A 98 15.12 16.76 7.02
N ASN A 99 14.93 17.10 5.74
CA ASN A 99 15.01 18.49 5.29
C ASN A 99 13.82 19.28 5.86
N LYS A 100 14.10 20.33 6.65
CA LYS A 100 13.05 21.19 7.23
C LYS A 100 12.16 21.81 6.16
N GLY A 101 12.74 22.19 5.02
CA GLY A 101 11.98 22.71 3.88
C GLY A 101 10.93 21.73 3.36
N TYR A 102 11.12 20.42 3.51
CA TYR A 102 10.07 19.44 3.17
C TYR A 102 8.85 19.52 4.10
N ILE A 103 9.10 19.77 5.39
CA ILE A 103 8.03 19.91 6.39
C ILE A 103 7.28 21.22 6.15
N ASP A 104 8.02 22.30 5.89
CA ASP A 104 7.47 23.66 5.80
C ASP A 104 6.83 23.96 4.43
N SER A 105 7.34 23.36 3.34
CA SER A 105 6.93 23.67 1.95
C SER A 105 5.94 22.65 1.38
N GLY A 106 5.61 21.61 2.14
CA GLY A 106 4.67 20.56 1.74
C GLY A 106 5.18 19.57 0.68
N HIS A 107 4.38 18.53 0.46
CA HIS A 107 4.67 17.48 -0.52
C HIS A 107 4.66 17.98 -1.96
N GLY A 108 5.74 17.69 -2.73
CA GLY A 108 5.83 17.98 -4.17
C GLY A 108 6.70 19.19 -4.54
N THR A 109 7.10 20.00 -3.55
CA THR A 109 7.97 21.17 -3.75
C THR A 109 9.46 20.87 -3.54
N VAL A 110 9.77 19.89 -2.68
CA VAL A 110 11.14 19.41 -2.40
C VAL A 110 11.27 17.94 -2.81
N LYS A 111 12.35 17.59 -3.51
CA LYS A 111 12.62 16.22 -3.96
C LYS A 111 12.65 15.24 -2.78
N PHE A 112 12.04 14.08 -2.99
CA PHE A 112 11.98 12.99 -2.04
C PHE A 112 13.26 12.14 -2.09
N GLU A 113 14.40 12.73 -1.73
CA GLU A 113 15.71 12.07 -1.86
C GLU A 113 16.57 12.33 -0.62
N GLY A 114 17.55 11.45 -0.39
CA GLY A 114 18.54 11.60 0.65
C GLY A 114 18.47 10.56 1.77
N ILE A 115 19.42 10.71 2.70
CA ILE A 115 19.67 9.76 3.80
C ILE A 115 18.44 9.62 4.69
N GLY A 116 17.79 10.74 5.06
CA GLY A 116 16.62 10.72 5.94
C GLY A 116 15.51 9.81 5.43
N PHE A 117 15.03 10.03 4.20
CA PHE A 117 13.95 9.23 3.62
C PHE A 117 14.34 7.77 3.36
N SER A 118 15.62 7.51 3.06
CA SER A 118 16.13 6.14 2.94
C SER A 118 15.98 5.36 4.26
N PHE A 119 16.36 5.98 5.37
CA PHE A 119 16.23 5.39 6.70
C PHE A 119 14.78 5.30 7.18
N LEU A 120 13.90 6.23 6.79
CA LEU A 120 12.45 6.10 7.00
C LEU A 120 11.89 4.88 6.27
N GLY A 121 12.29 4.65 5.01
CA GLY A 121 11.87 3.48 4.24
C GLY A 121 12.26 2.17 4.93
N VAL A 122 13.48 2.10 5.49
CA VAL A 122 13.92 0.96 6.31
C VAL A 122 13.11 0.87 7.60
N PHE A 123 12.89 1.98 8.31
CA PHE A 123 12.08 2.02 9.53
C PHE A 123 10.68 1.43 9.29
N LEU A 124 9.97 1.84 8.24
CA LEU A 124 8.61 1.36 7.93
C LEU A 124 8.59 -0.16 7.68
N ARG A 125 9.60 -0.69 6.99
CA ARG A 125 9.75 -2.13 6.75
C ARG A 125 10.01 -2.89 8.06
N LEU A 126 10.92 -2.40 8.90
CA LEU A 126 11.18 -2.98 10.22
C LEU A 126 9.95 -2.90 11.13
N SER A 127 9.15 -1.82 11.02
CA SER A 127 7.89 -1.65 11.74
C SER A 127 6.88 -2.73 11.39
N ILE A 128 6.77 -3.12 10.11
CA ILE A 128 5.92 -4.23 9.68
C ILE A 128 6.38 -5.54 10.33
N ILE A 129 7.70 -5.80 10.34
CA ILE A 129 8.27 -7.00 10.97
C ILE A 129 8.03 -7.01 12.48
N TYR A 130 8.22 -5.88 13.14
CA TYR A 130 7.99 -5.73 14.58
C TYR A 130 6.53 -6.01 14.93
N LEU A 131 5.60 -5.43 14.17
CA LEU A 131 4.18 -5.71 14.28
C LEU A 131 3.87 -7.21 14.11
N SER A 132 4.43 -7.86 13.09
CA SER A 132 4.27 -9.30 12.88
C SER A 132 4.77 -10.11 14.08
N ILE A 133 5.93 -9.77 14.66
CA ILE A 133 6.51 -10.47 15.82
C ILE A 133 5.65 -10.30 17.07
N ILE A 134 5.18 -9.08 17.36
CA ILE A 134 4.33 -8.81 18.52
C ILE A 134 3.02 -9.60 18.41
N ILE A 135 2.38 -9.63 17.24
CA ILE A 135 1.17 -10.41 17.01
C ILE A 135 1.46 -11.90 17.12
N TYR A 136 2.54 -12.39 16.50
CA TYR A 136 2.95 -13.79 16.54
C TYR A 136 3.16 -14.30 17.98
N ASN A 137 3.93 -13.56 18.78
CA ASN A 137 4.24 -13.92 20.17
C ASN A 137 3.02 -13.90 21.10
N ASN A 138 1.94 -13.23 20.71
CA ASN A 138 0.73 -13.07 21.51
C ASN A 138 -0.50 -13.80 20.91
N GLN A 139 -0.33 -14.67 19.91
CA GLN A 139 -1.45 -15.38 19.26
C GLN A 139 -2.38 -16.10 20.24
N GLU A 140 -1.84 -16.76 21.27
CA GLU A 140 -2.64 -17.44 22.31
C GLU A 140 -3.52 -16.46 23.11
N LYS A 141 -2.99 -15.29 23.47
CA LYS A 141 -3.75 -14.25 24.18
C LYS A 141 -4.83 -13.63 23.28
N ILE A 142 -4.54 -13.53 21.99
CA ILE A 142 -5.49 -13.03 20.98
C ILE A 142 -6.69 -13.97 20.86
N LEU A 143 -6.46 -15.28 20.93
CA LEU A 143 -7.50 -16.31 20.82
C LEU A 143 -8.42 -16.41 22.04
N THR A 144 -7.93 -16.04 23.23
CA THR A 144 -8.58 -16.38 24.51
C THR A 144 -9.24 -15.20 25.25
N ARG A 145 -8.93 -13.94 24.90
CA ARG A 145 -9.41 -12.77 25.65
C ARG A 145 -10.56 -12.02 24.97
N LYS A 146 -11.35 -11.30 25.78
CA LYS A 146 -12.22 -10.20 25.28
C LYS A 146 -11.32 -9.09 24.74
N ASN A 147 -11.22 -9.02 23.42
CA ASN A 147 -10.33 -8.11 22.74
C ASN A 147 -10.95 -6.71 22.64
N SER A 148 -10.22 -5.71 23.16
CA SER A 148 -10.57 -4.28 23.12
C SER A 148 -9.38 -3.47 22.62
N ILE A 149 -9.62 -2.23 22.17
CA ILE A 149 -8.55 -1.34 21.69
C ILE A 149 -7.49 -1.06 22.76
N LYS A 150 -7.89 -0.89 24.02
CA LYS A 150 -6.97 -0.72 25.15
C LYS A 150 -6.10 -1.96 25.38
N SER A 151 -6.66 -3.16 25.18
CA SER A 151 -5.91 -4.42 25.28
C SER A 151 -4.90 -4.56 24.14
N PHE A 152 -5.29 -4.14 22.93
CA PHE A 152 -4.42 -4.15 21.75
C PHE A 152 -3.22 -3.21 21.91
N LEU A 153 -3.45 -1.95 22.31
CA LEU A 153 -2.37 -0.97 22.50
C LEU A 153 -1.36 -1.40 23.56
N LYS A 154 -1.80 -2.15 24.59
CA LYS A 154 -0.92 -2.69 25.63
C LYS A 154 0.03 -3.80 25.14
N LEU A 155 -0.14 -4.32 23.92
CA LEU A 155 0.80 -5.29 23.34
C LEU A 155 2.12 -4.65 22.92
N PHE A 156 2.13 -3.33 22.71
CA PHE A 156 3.24 -2.61 22.11
C PHE A 156 4.01 -1.80 23.15
N ASP A 157 5.31 -1.63 22.92
CA ASP A 157 6.14 -0.75 23.73
C ASP A 157 5.67 0.70 23.55
N LYS A 158 5.54 1.46 24.65
CA LYS A 158 5.10 2.88 24.60
C LYS A 158 5.96 3.73 23.65
N PRO A 159 7.30 3.60 23.63
CA PRO A 159 8.13 4.33 22.66
C PRO A 159 7.79 4.05 21.20
N TYR A 160 7.43 2.80 20.85
CA TYR A 160 7.01 2.47 19.50
C TYR A 160 5.72 3.20 19.11
N LEU A 161 4.73 3.24 20.00
CA LEU A 161 3.49 4.00 19.76
C LEU A 161 3.79 5.49 19.59
N VAL A 162 4.73 6.05 20.36
CA VAL A 162 5.18 7.44 20.21
C VAL A 162 5.84 7.67 18.84
N PHE A 163 6.68 6.76 18.35
CA PHE A 163 7.26 6.88 17.00
C PHE A 163 6.18 6.93 15.92
N LEU A 164 5.15 6.08 16.00
CA LEU A 164 4.04 6.12 15.05
C LEU A 164 3.33 7.47 15.09
N VAL A 165 3.02 8.00 16.28
CA VAL A 165 2.36 9.31 16.43
C VAL A 165 3.24 10.43 15.86
N ILE A 166 4.54 10.45 16.15
CA ILE A 166 5.47 11.47 15.63
C ILE A 166 5.53 11.42 14.10
N ILE A 167 5.62 10.23 13.50
CA ILE A 167 5.61 10.07 12.03
C ILE A 167 4.32 10.65 11.45
N MET A 168 3.18 10.31 12.05
CA MET A 168 1.90 10.83 11.59
C MET A 168 1.88 12.36 11.66
N VAL A 169 2.33 12.96 12.78
CA VAL A 169 2.40 14.42 12.93
C VAL A 169 3.32 15.06 11.90
N ILE A 170 4.55 14.56 11.73
CA ILE A 170 5.51 15.09 10.74
C ILE A 170 4.91 15.10 9.34
N PHE A 171 4.30 13.99 8.93
CA PHE A 171 3.76 13.87 7.58
C PHE A 171 2.41 14.55 7.39
N PHE A 172 1.62 14.73 8.45
CA PHE A 172 0.48 15.64 8.42
C PHE A 172 0.97 17.08 8.21
N LEU A 173 1.96 17.55 8.97
CA LEU A 173 2.53 18.89 8.78
C LEU A 173 3.08 19.10 7.37
N ALA A 174 3.80 18.10 6.83
CA ALA A 174 4.31 18.11 5.46
C ALA A 174 3.24 17.90 4.36
N HIS A 175 1.95 17.86 4.73
CA HIS A 175 0.83 17.61 3.82
C HIS A 175 0.95 16.32 2.99
N ASN A 176 1.66 15.31 3.51
CA ASN A 176 1.89 14.04 2.84
C ASN A 176 1.15 12.89 3.54
N ARG A 177 -0.06 12.61 3.07
CA ARG A 177 -0.87 11.50 3.59
C ARG A 177 -0.31 10.10 3.23
N VAL A 178 0.62 9.99 2.28
CA VAL A 178 1.11 8.67 1.81
C VAL A 178 1.76 7.90 2.95
N PHE A 179 2.73 8.51 3.63
CA PHE A 179 3.44 7.88 4.74
C PHE A 179 2.56 7.67 5.98
N VAL A 180 1.58 8.54 6.20
CA VAL A 180 0.57 8.36 7.26
C VAL A 180 -0.22 7.07 7.01
N ILE A 181 -0.76 6.89 5.80
CA ILE A 181 -1.58 5.72 5.46
C ILE A 181 -0.71 4.45 5.45
N LEU A 182 0.51 4.50 4.90
CA LEU A 182 1.45 3.37 4.92
C LEU A 182 1.76 2.90 6.35
N THR A 183 1.82 3.83 7.30
CA THR A 183 2.09 3.55 8.72
C THR A 183 0.86 3.00 9.44
N ILE A 184 -0.32 3.63 9.25
CA ILE A 184 -1.52 3.29 10.03
C ILE A 184 -2.23 2.03 9.52
N THR A 185 -2.22 1.79 8.20
CA THR A 185 -2.95 0.68 7.57
C THR A 185 -2.58 -0.68 8.15
N PRO A 186 -1.28 -1.10 8.20
CA PRO A 186 -0.94 -2.40 8.77
C PRO A 186 -1.32 -2.49 10.26
N PHE A 187 -1.26 -1.37 11.00
CA PHE A 187 -1.67 -1.32 12.40
C PHE A 187 -3.19 -1.54 12.58
N VAL A 188 -4.01 -0.97 11.70
CA VAL A 188 -5.47 -1.19 11.66
C VAL A 188 -5.79 -2.64 11.31
N PHE A 189 -5.12 -3.22 10.32
CA PHE A 189 -5.29 -4.64 9.98
C PHE A 189 -4.83 -5.58 11.10
N ALA A 190 -3.77 -5.24 11.82
CA ALA A 190 -3.36 -5.96 13.02
C ALA A 190 -4.40 -5.85 14.14
N PHE A 191 -5.07 -4.71 14.28
CA PHE A 191 -6.19 -4.54 15.20
C PHE A 191 -7.40 -5.40 14.79
N PHE A 192 -7.75 -5.46 13.51
CA PHE A 192 -8.83 -6.34 13.03
C PHE A 192 -8.52 -7.82 13.28
N LEU A 193 -7.28 -8.23 13.02
CA LEU A 193 -6.80 -9.56 13.36
C LEU A 193 -6.84 -9.84 14.87
N PHE A 194 -6.52 -8.84 15.69
CA PHE A 194 -6.57 -8.95 17.15
C PHE A 194 -8.01 -9.10 17.62
N VAL A 195 -8.93 -8.27 17.14
CA VAL A 195 -10.32 -8.28 17.61
C VAL A 195 -11.07 -9.52 17.13
N ARG A 196 -10.75 -10.06 15.94
CA ARG A 196 -11.42 -11.22 15.31
C ARG A 196 -12.95 -11.10 15.25
N LYS A 197 -13.48 -9.89 15.32
CA LYS A 197 -14.92 -9.67 15.13
C LYS A 197 -15.20 -9.55 13.65
N LYS A 198 -16.29 -10.17 13.22
CA LYS A 198 -16.87 -9.91 11.90
C LYS A 198 -17.28 -8.44 11.87
N ILE A 199 -16.51 -7.62 11.19
CA ILE A 199 -16.85 -6.23 10.95
C ILE A 199 -17.91 -6.24 9.84
N SER A 200 -19.03 -5.55 10.04
CA SER A 200 -20.03 -5.45 8.97
C SER A 200 -19.43 -4.67 7.79
N SER A 201 -19.74 -5.08 6.55
CA SER A 201 -19.26 -4.39 5.35
C SER A 201 -19.61 -2.90 5.38
N ILE A 202 -20.76 -2.53 5.96
CA ILE A 202 -21.19 -1.15 6.18
C ILE A 202 -20.22 -0.39 7.08
N THR A 203 -19.74 -0.99 8.17
CA THR A 203 -18.76 -0.34 9.05
C THR A 203 -17.44 -0.09 8.32
N VAL A 204 -16.99 -1.04 7.50
CA VAL A 204 -15.79 -0.88 6.66
C VAL A 204 -15.98 0.25 5.65
N ILE A 205 -17.14 0.30 4.97
CA ILE A 205 -17.50 1.38 4.04
C ILE A 205 -17.50 2.74 4.75
N LEU A 206 -18.12 2.84 5.93
CA LEU A 206 -18.15 4.08 6.72
C LEU A 206 -16.76 4.53 7.18
N ILE A 207 -15.89 3.60 7.59
CA ILE A 207 -14.49 3.92 7.93
C ILE A 207 -13.77 4.48 6.71
N PHE A 208 -13.89 3.84 5.53
CA PHE A 208 -13.25 4.33 4.32
C PHE A 208 -13.82 5.68 3.87
N LEU A 209 -15.14 5.86 3.96
CA LEU A 209 -15.79 7.12 3.62
C LEU A 209 -15.34 8.24 4.57
N GLY A 210 -15.26 7.95 5.88
CA GLY A 210 -14.75 8.89 6.88
C GLY A 210 -13.27 9.26 6.64
N VAL A 211 -12.42 8.29 6.31
CA VAL A 211 -11.01 8.54 5.97
C VAL A 211 -10.89 9.36 4.68
N SER A 212 -11.71 9.08 3.66
CA SER A 212 -11.73 9.85 2.41
C SER A 212 -12.17 11.29 2.65
N VAL A 213 -13.28 11.50 3.36
CA VAL A 213 -13.78 12.84 3.70
C VAL A 213 -12.74 13.61 4.52
N PHE A 214 -12.18 12.98 5.55
CA PHE A 214 -11.12 13.60 6.36
C PHE A 214 -9.90 13.98 5.50
N GLY A 215 -9.45 13.07 4.63
CA GLY A 215 -8.33 13.31 3.72
C GLY A 215 -8.59 14.45 2.74
N THR A 216 -9.83 14.63 2.27
CA THR A 216 -10.23 15.73 1.39
C THR A 216 -10.37 17.05 2.13
N LEU A 217 -11.00 17.07 3.31
CA LEU A 217 -11.10 18.27 4.15
C LEU A 217 -9.71 18.80 4.52
N PHE A 218 -8.83 17.90 4.94
CA PHE A 218 -7.43 18.22 5.22
C PHE A 218 -6.74 18.89 4.03
N LYS A 219 -7.03 18.41 2.82
CA LYS A 219 -6.39 18.84 1.59
C LYS A 219 -6.97 20.14 1.02
N LEU A 220 -8.28 20.36 1.17
CA LEU A 220 -8.98 21.56 0.71
C LEU A 220 -8.63 22.79 1.55
N TYR A 221 -8.51 22.60 2.86
CA TYR A 221 -8.31 23.70 3.79
C TYR A 221 -6.86 23.83 4.26
N GLY A 222 -6.09 22.75 4.32
CA GLY A 222 -4.78 22.78 4.98
C GLY A 222 -4.89 23.01 6.49
N ILE A 223 -3.89 22.59 7.26
CA ILE A 223 -3.93 22.70 8.73
C ILE A 223 -4.08 24.16 9.18
N GLU A 224 -3.42 25.08 8.47
CA GLU A 224 -3.37 26.50 8.81
C GLU A 224 -4.72 27.22 8.59
N ASN A 225 -5.49 26.88 7.55
CA ASN A 225 -6.83 27.48 7.32
C ASN A 225 -7.97 26.72 8.01
N ILE A 226 -7.72 25.55 8.59
CA ILE A 226 -8.69 24.91 9.51
C ILE A 226 -8.62 25.57 10.89
N LEU A 227 -7.42 25.98 11.32
CA LEU A 227 -7.18 26.62 12.61
C LEU A 227 -7.39 28.14 12.59
N SER A 228 -7.11 28.80 11.46
CA SER A 228 -7.54 30.18 11.24
C SER A 228 -8.93 30.15 10.63
N SER A 229 -9.91 30.80 11.27
CA SER A 229 -11.35 30.75 10.98
C SER A 229 -11.81 31.15 9.57
N SER A 230 -10.89 31.31 8.60
CA SER A 230 -11.18 31.49 7.19
C SER A 230 -11.03 30.18 6.41
N LEU A 231 -12.14 29.47 6.21
CA LEU A 231 -12.23 28.33 5.29
C LEU A 231 -12.19 28.80 3.83
N LYS A 232 -11.08 29.40 3.39
CA LYS A 232 -10.87 29.72 1.98
C LYS A 232 -10.39 28.45 1.28
N ILE A 233 -11.15 28.00 0.28
CA ILE A 233 -10.72 26.92 -0.61
C ILE A 233 -9.52 27.45 -1.38
N ASN A 234 -8.42 26.71 -1.36
CA ASN A 234 -7.21 27.12 -2.08
C ASN A 234 -7.50 27.10 -3.59
N ASP A 235 -7.27 28.23 -4.29
CA ASP A 235 -7.64 28.44 -5.71
C ASP A 235 -7.00 27.40 -6.67
N ASN A 236 -5.97 26.70 -6.22
CA ASN A 236 -5.33 25.59 -6.94
C ASN A 236 -6.16 24.29 -6.97
N TYR A 237 -7.32 24.21 -6.29
CA TYR A 237 -8.20 23.02 -6.32
C TYR A 237 -9.20 23.06 -7.47
N VAL A 238 -8.63 22.93 -8.66
CA VAL A 238 -9.29 22.64 -9.94
C VAL A 238 -10.15 21.36 -9.91
N ILE A 239 -9.86 20.48 -8.94
CA ILE A 239 -10.48 19.16 -8.69
C ILE A 239 -11.92 19.26 -8.12
N SER A 240 -12.38 20.47 -7.76
CA SER A 240 -13.70 20.76 -7.17
C SER A 240 -14.91 20.55 -8.10
N LYS A 241 -14.68 20.34 -9.42
CA LYS A 241 -15.73 20.18 -10.44
C LYS A 241 -16.22 18.75 -10.66
N SER A 242 -15.66 17.76 -9.96
CA SER A 242 -16.16 16.37 -9.99
C SER A 242 -17.43 16.22 -9.15
N TYR A 243 -18.34 15.32 -9.55
CA TYR A 243 -19.49 14.94 -8.70
C TYR A 243 -19.03 14.24 -7.41
N PHE A 244 -17.85 13.62 -7.45
CA PHE A 244 -17.19 13.01 -6.30
C PHE A 244 -15.82 13.66 -6.08
N PRO A 245 -15.77 14.91 -5.58
CA PRO A 245 -14.52 15.65 -5.42
C PRO A 245 -13.54 14.95 -4.47
N PHE A 246 -14.05 14.11 -3.58
CA PHE A 246 -13.26 13.28 -2.67
C PHE A 246 -12.39 12.23 -3.38
N THR A 247 -12.82 11.76 -4.56
CA THR A 247 -12.09 10.77 -5.36
C THR A 247 -11.39 11.38 -6.57
N ALA A 248 -11.67 12.64 -6.91
CA ALA A 248 -11.18 13.27 -8.14
C ALA A 248 -9.64 13.36 -8.26
N GLU A 249 -8.90 13.35 -7.15
CA GLU A 249 -7.45 13.18 -7.22
C GLU A 249 -7.02 11.78 -7.70
N LEU A 250 -7.80 10.74 -7.37
CA LEU A 250 -7.58 9.42 -7.96
C LEU A 250 -7.83 9.46 -9.47
N GLY A 251 -8.78 10.28 -9.96
CA GLY A 251 -9.00 10.52 -11.39
C GLY A 251 -7.74 10.92 -12.17
N GLY A 252 -6.75 11.57 -11.54
CA GLY A 252 -5.45 11.84 -12.16
C GLY A 252 -4.65 10.58 -12.55
N SER A 253 -4.95 9.42 -11.94
CA SER A 253 -4.35 8.14 -12.35
C SER A 253 -4.98 7.57 -13.62
N VAL A 254 -6.15 8.05 -14.07
CA VAL A 254 -6.70 7.74 -15.40
C VAL A 254 -5.79 8.30 -16.49
N TYR A 255 -5.24 9.50 -16.26
CA TYR A 255 -4.29 10.11 -17.18
C TYR A 255 -3.02 9.26 -17.32
N ALA A 256 -2.38 8.92 -16.21
CA ALA A 256 -1.22 8.01 -16.18
C ALA A 256 -1.52 6.66 -16.85
N GLN A 257 -2.71 6.12 -16.59
CA GLN A 257 -3.14 4.87 -17.18
C GLN A 257 -3.32 4.97 -18.70
N SER A 258 -3.91 6.06 -19.20
CA SER A 258 -4.13 6.28 -20.63
C SER A 258 -2.83 6.44 -21.42
N ILE A 259 -1.81 7.08 -20.84
CA ILE A 259 -0.47 7.22 -21.44
C ILE A 259 0.15 5.85 -21.67
N LEU A 260 0.22 5.05 -20.59
CA LEU A 260 0.88 3.76 -20.60
C LEU A 260 0.12 2.73 -21.45
N TYR A 261 -1.22 2.78 -21.43
CA TYR A 261 -2.05 1.95 -22.29
C TYR A 261 -1.85 2.31 -23.77
N TYR A 262 -1.90 3.60 -24.10
CA TYR A 262 -1.65 4.07 -25.47
C TYR A 262 -0.31 3.58 -25.98
N LYS A 263 0.76 3.80 -25.20
CA LYS A 263 2.11 3.37 -25.55
C LYS A 263 2.21 1.86 -25.79
N TRP A 264 1.63 1.05 -24.90
CA TRP A 264 1.57 -0.40 -25.09
C TRP A 264 0.80 -0.79 -26.37
N TYR A 265 -0.37 -0.19 -26.58
CA TYR A 265 -1.29 -0.54 -27.67
C TYR A 265 -0.81 -0.12 -29.06
N THR A 266 -0.17 1.05 -29.19
CA THR A 266 0.21 1.61 -30.50
C THR A 266 1.67 1.39 -30.87
N THR A 267 2.57 1.28 -29.89
CA THR A 267 4.02 1.17 -30.14
C THR A 267 4.60 -0.21 -29.81
N ASP A 268 3.75 -1.17 -29.45
CA ASP A 268 4.13 -2.52 -29.00
C ASP A 268 5.22 -2.50 -27.90
N PHE A 269 5.11 -1.50 -27.02
CA PHE A 269 6.11 -1.26 -25.97
C PHE A 269 5.96 -2.28 -24.84
N SER A 270 7.04 -2.99 -24.52
CA SER A 270 7.11 -3.94 -23.40
C SER A 270 8.43 -3.84 -22.65
N LEU A 271 8.36 -3.96 -21.31
CA LEU A 271 9.52 -4.00 -20.41
C LEU A 271 9.94 -5.43 -20.03
N TYR A 272 9.19 -6.45 -20.44
CA TYR A 272 9.53 -7.87 -20.22
C TYR A 272 9.89 -8.20 -18.75
N GLY A 273 9.19 -7.61 -17.79
CA GLY A 273 9.42 -7.84 -16.36
C GLY A 273 10.60 -7.07 -15.74
N ALA A 274 11.35 -6.27 -16.50
CA ALA A 274 12.52 -5.56 -16.01
C ALA A 274 12.20 -4.60 -14.87
N SER A 275 11.02 -3.94 -14.89
CA SER A 275 10.61 -3.03 -13.82
C SER A 275 10.41 -3.75 -12.48
N TYR A 276 10.02 -5.03 -12.49
CA TYR A 276 9.86 -5.84 -11.28
C TYR A 276 11.21 -6.22 -10.70
N LEU A 277 12.14 -6.63 -11.54
CA LEU A 277 13.51 -6.95 -11.13
C LEU A 277 14.19 -5.71 -10.52
N VAL A 278 14.10 -4.56 -11.18
CA VAL A 278 14.63 -3.30 -10.68
C VAL A 278 13.95 -2.88 -9.37
N GLY A 279 12.63 -3.03 -9.24
CA GLY A 279 11.91 -2.73 -8.00
C GLY A 279 12.39 -3.58 -6.82
N VAL A 280 12.67 -4.86 -7.04
CA VAL A 280 13.26 -5.74 -6.02
C VAL A 280 14.67 -5.27 -5.65
N ILE A 281 15.54 -5.04 -6.63
CA ILE A 281 16.92 -4.58 -6.39
C ILE A 281 16.94 -3.24 -5.63
N ARG A 282 16.08 -2.29 -6.01
CA ARG A 282 15.91 -0.98 -5.37
C ARG A 282 15.54 -1.08 -3.89
N THR A 283 14.91 -2.17 -3.48
CA THR A 283 14.49 -2.35 -2.09
C THR A 283 15.68 -2.63 -1.16
N PHE A 284 16.78 -3.19 -1.69
CA PHE A 284 17.98 -3.47 -0.92
C PHE A 284 18.97 -2.29 -1.03
N PRO A 285 19.33 -1.64 0.09
CA PRO A 285 20.28 -0.54 0.09
C PRO A 285 21.60 -0.92 -0.58
N GLY A 286 22.09 -0.08 -1.49
CA GLY A 286 23.38 -0.25 -2.18
C GLY A 286 23.38 -1.14 -3.42
N LEU A 287 22.40 -2.04 -3.61
CA LEU A 287 22.42 -2.97 -4.76
C LEU A 287 22.24 -2.26 -6.10
N MET A 288 21.47 -1.18 -6.17
CA MET A 288 21.30 -0.40 -7.41
C MET A 288 22.63 0.11 -7.97
N ASN A 289 23.55 0.54 -7.10
CA ASN A 289 24.87 1.03 -7.50
C ASN A 289 25.77 -0.12 -7.97
N VAL A 290 25.67 -1.30 -7.33
CA VAL A 290 26.44 -2.50 -7.72
C VAL A 290 26.10 -2.93 -9.15
N PHE A 291 24.82 -2.89 -9.52
CA PHE A 291 24.37 -3.29 -10.86
C PHE A 291 24.37 -2.15 -11.88
N SER A 292 24.77 -0.92 -11.50
CA SER A 292 24.77 0.27 -12.38
C SER A 292 23.44 0.51 -13.10
N LEU A 293 22.32 0.14 -12.47
CA LEU A 293 20.99 0.23 -13.08
C LEU A 293 20.46 1.66 -12.94
N LYS A 294 20.07 2.29 -14.06
CA LYS A 294 19.45 3.62 -14.07
C LYS A 294 17.92 3.49 -13.93
N PRO A 295 17.29 4.04 -12.88
CA PRO A 295 15.84 3.93 -12.67
C PRO A 295 15.00 4.46 -13.83
N ILE A 296 15.49 5.51 -14.52
CA ILE A 296 14.82 6.17 -15.65
C ILE A 296 14.39 5.20 -16.76
N SER A 297 15.14 4.11 -16.96
CA SER A 297 14.90 3.18 -18.06
C SER A 297 13.85 2.10 -17.74
N TYR A 298 13.48 1.93 -16.47
CA TYR A 298 12.69 0.77 -16.04
C TYR A 298 11.55 1.11 -15.08
N ASP A 299 11.50 2.33 -14.55
CA ASP A 299 10.39 2.79 -13.72
C ASP A 299 9.24 3.29 -14.60
N THR A 300 8.12 2.55 -14.58
CA THR A 300 6.93 2.83 -15.40
C THR A 300 6.33 4.20 -15.12
N ALA A 301 6.43 4.72 -13.90
CA ALA A 301 5.97 6.06 -13.57
C ALA A 301 6.84 7.15 -14.23
N VAL A 302 8.16 6.91 -14.31
CA VAL A 302 9.09 7.80 -15.02
C VAL A 302 8.85 7.73 -16.52
N ILE A 303 8.66 6.54 -17.08
CA ILE A 303 8.35 6.34 -18.50
C ILE A 303 7.06 7.06 -18.88
N GLY A 304 5.98 6.93 -18.09
CA GLY A 304 4.73 7.63 -18.34
C GLY A 304 4.89 9.16 -18.27
N THR A 305 5.72 9.65 -17.35
CA THR A 305 5.99 11.09 -17.22
C THR A 305 6.72 11.62 -18.45
N LEU A 306 7.77 10.93 -18.90
CA LEU A 306 8.54 11.30 -20.08
C LEU A 306 7.68 11.29 -21.35
N GLU A 307 6.81 10.28 -21.50
CA GLU A 307 5.91 10.16 -22.64
C GLU A 307 4.91 11.32 -22.72
N SER A 308 4.41 11.78 -21.58
CA SER A 308 3.44 12.89 -21.54
C SER A 308 4.04 14.27 -21.81
N GLY A 309 5.37 14.41 -21.72
CA GLY A 309 6.07 15.69 -21.86
C GLY A 309 5.78 16.71 -20.74
N VAL A 310 5.11 16.31 -19.65
CA VAL A 310 4.77 17.22 -18.55
C VAL A 310 5.93 17.36 -17.54
N THR A 311 5.99 18.49 -16.86
CA THR A 311 7.06 18.82 -15.90
C THR A 311 6.84 18.23 -14.50
N TYR A 312 5.67 17.62 -14.26
CA TYR A 312 5.30 16.98 -12.99
C TYR A 312 5.19 15.46 -13.16
N GLY A 313 5.42 14.70 -12.07
CA GLY A 313 5.32 13.24 -12.12
C GLY A 313 3.86 12.77 -12.30
N VAL A 314 3.57 12.04 -13.38
CA VAL A 314 2.20 11.53 -13.65
C VAL A 314 1.86 10.27 -12.85
N GLY A 315 2.88 9.51 -12.43
CA GLY A 315 2.71 8.26 -11.69
C GLY A 315 2.41 7.05 -12.59
N THR A 316 1.92 5.97 -11.99
CA THR A 316 1.51 4.74 -12.69
C THR A 316 0.37 4.04 -11.96
N THR A 317 -0.18 2.97 -12.55
CA THR A 317 -1.14 2.07 -11.92
C THR A 317 -0.65 0.64 -11.97
N SER A 318 -1.00 -0.18 -10.97
CA SER A 318 -0.63 -1.60 -10.96
C SER A 318 -1.15 -2.37 -12.19
N ILE A 319 -2.24 -1.91 -12.82
CA ILE A 319 -2.79 -2.52 -14.05
C ILE A 319 -1.79 -2.33 -15.20
N MET A 320 -1.35 -1.09 -15.40
CA MET A 320 -0.44 -0.76 -16.50
C MET A 320 0.96 -1.29 -16.27
N ASP A 321 1.41 -1.33 -15.03
CA ASP A 321 2.70 -1.92 -14.71
C ASP A 321 2.74 -3.39 -15.10
N ILE A 322 1.72 -4.16 -14.76
CA ILE A 322 1.65 -5.56 -15.14
C ILE A 322 1.52 -5.68 -16.67
N LEU A 323 0.67 -4.87 -17.30
CA LEU A 323 0.45 -4.88 -18.75
C LEU A 323 1.73 -4.62 -19.55
N ILE A 324 2.43 -3.54 -19.25
CA ILE A 324 3.67 -3.17 -19.96
C ILE A 324 4.79 -4.19 -19.70
N ASN A 325 4.80 -4.87 -18.56
CA ASN A 325 5.87 -5.83 -18.27
C ASN A 325 5.61 -7.22 -18.84
N PHE A 326 4.35 -7.62 -18.95
CA PHE A 326 3.99 -9.03 -19.17
C PHE A 326 3.04 -9.23 -20.35
N GLY A 327 2.47 -8.16 -20.90
CA GLY A 327 1.50 -8.20 -21.98
C GLY A 327 0.12 -8.65 -21.52
N PHE A 328 -0.85 -8.61 -22.45
CA PHE A 328 -2.27 -8.80 -22.16
C PHE A 328 -2.59 -10.14 -21.49
N ILE A 329 -2.21 -11.27 -22.11
CA ILE A 329 -2.59 -12.61 -21.63
C ILE A 329 -2.01 -12.90 -20.25
N LEU A 330 -0.71 -12.63 -20.07
CA LEU A 330 -0.03 -12.91 -18.81
C LEU A 330 -0.52 -11.98 -17.69
N SER A 331 -0.96 -10.75 -18.03
CA SER A 331 -1.62 -9.86 -17.06
C SER A 331 -2.86 -10.50 -16.45
N LEU A 332 -3.73 -11.11 -17.27
CA LEU A 332 -4.94 -11.79 -16.78
C LEU A 332 -4.57 -12.91 -15.79
N PHE A 333 -3.60 -13.76 -16.15
CA PHE A 333 -3.14 -14.82 -15.24
C PHE A 333 -2.54 -14.28 -13.94
N ILE A 334 -1.76 -13.21 -14.00
CA ILE A 334 -1.16 -12.57 -12.82
C ILE A 334 -2.27 -12.03 -11.91
N PHE A 335 -3.26 -11.30 -12.43
CA PHE A 335 -4.33 -10.74 -11.61
C PHE A 335 -5.25 -11.81 -11.01
N PHE A 336 -5.53 -12.90 -11.74
CA PHE A 336 -6.18 -14.09 -11.19
C PHE A 336 -5.38 -14.64 -10.00
N GLY A 337 -4.07 -14.83 -10.20
CA GLY A 337 -3.14 -15.34 -9.19
C GLY A 337 -3.08 -14.45 -7.94
N ILE A 338 -3.05 -13.12 -8.12
CA ILE A 338 -3.08 -12.14 -7.03
C ILE A 338 -4.38 -12.25 -6.23
N GLY A 339 -5.55 -12.31 -6.90
CA GLY A 339 -6.85 -12.46 -6.22
C GLY A 339 -6.96 -13.76 -5.43
N TYR A 340 -6.51 -14.87 -6.02
CA TYR A 340 -6.43 -16.16 -5.35
C TYR A 340 -5.47 -16.12 -4.15
N PHE A 341 -4.29 -15.50 -4.32
CA PHE A 341 -3.28 -15.41 -3.27
C PHE A 341 -3.74 -14.56 -2.08
N PHE A 342 -4.35 -13.40 -2.34
CA PHE A 342 -4.85 -12.50 -1.28
C PHE A 342 -5.93 -13.17 -0.44
N SER A 343 -6.94 -13.77 -1.09
CA SER A 343 -8.02 -14.47 -0.39
C SER A 343 -7.50 -15.70 0.38
N LYS A 344 -6.49 -16.41 -0.15
CA LYS A 344 -5.82 -17.52 0.54
C LYS A 344 -5.05 -17.04 1.78
N MET A 345 -4.31 -15.94 1.67
CA MET A 345 -3.55 -15.37 2.80
C MET A 345 -4.48 -14.88 3.90
N GLU A 346 -5.52 -14.13 3.55
CA GLU A 346 -6.54 -13.68 4.50
C GLU A 346 -7.16 -14.87 5.23
N SER A 347 -7.64 -15.87 4.48
CA SER A 347 -8.22 -17.08 5.06
C SER A 347 -7.27 -17.80 6.01
N LYS A 348 -5.97 -17.84 5.69
CA LYS A 348 -4.96 -18.51 6.52
C LYS A 348 -4.72 -17.75 7.82
N VAL A 349 -4.64 -16.43 7.76
CA VAL A 349 -4.39 -15.53 8.91
C VAL A 349 -5.55 -15.55 9.91
N TYR A 350 -6.79 -15.68 9.45
CA TYR A 350 -7.96 -15.71 10.33
C TYR A 350 -8.31 -17.11 10.89
N LYS A 351 -7.83 -18.21 10.30
CA LYS A 351 -8.27 -19.57 10.67
C LYS A 351 -7.60 -20.17 11.91
N ASN A 352 -6.29 -20.00 12.13
CA ASN A 352 -5.56 -20.68 13.21
C ASN A 352 -4.35 -19.85 13.72
N GLN A 353 -3.51 -20.45 14.57
CA GLN A 353 -2.14 -19.97 14.75
C GLN A 353 -1.42 -19.97 13.40
N VAL A 354 -0.69 -18.88 13.14
CA VAL A 354 -0.02 -18.67 11.85
C VAL A 354 1.46 -18.45 12.04
N ASN A 355 2.25 -19.00 11.12
CA ASN A 355 3.68 -18.77 11.07
C ASN A 355 3.99 -17.27 10.89
N ILE A 356 5.06 -16.79 11.53
CA ILE A 356 5.55 -15.42 11.41
C ILE A 356 5.68 -14.98 9.94
N TYR A 357 6.16 -15.83 9.04
CA TYR A 357 6.29 -15.49 7.62
C TYR A 357 4.93 -15.15 6.97
N THR A 358 3.85 -15.84 7.37
CA THR A 358 2.51 -15.55 6.85
C THR A 358 2.02 -14.18 7.34
N LEU A 359 2.29 -13.83 8.60
CA LEU A 359 1.97 -12.49 9.14
C LEU A 359 2.78 -11.39 8.48
N VAL A 360 4.06 -11.64 8.20
CA VAL A 360 4.95 -10.68 7.52
C VAL A 360 4.46 -10.40 6.11
N ILE A 361 4.13 -11.46 5.34
CA ILE A 361 3.53 -11.33 4.01
C ILE A 361 2.22 -10.55 4.09
N TYR A 362 1.33 -10.92 5.02
CA TYR A 362 0.03 -10.29 5.17
C TYR A 362 0.11 -8.80 5.51
N PHE A 363 0.93 -8.42 6.49
CA PHE A 363 1.10 -7.01 6.86
C PHE A 363 1.85 -6.20 5.80
N SER A 364 2.78 -6.83 5.07
CA SER A 364 3.46 -6.17 3.94
C SER A 364 2.50 -5.91 2.78
N ILE A 365 1.56 -6.81 2.47
CA ILE A 365 0.57 -6.58 1.40
C ILE A 365 -0.45 -5.53 1.83
N THR A 366 -0.96 -5.64 3.06
CA THR A 366 -1.99 -4.73 3.57
C THR A 366 -1.47 -3.30 3.74
N SER A 367 -0.18 -3.08 4.01
CA SER A 367 0.37 -1.72 4.05
C SER A 367 0.24 -0.96 2.73
N PHE A 368 0.23 -1.67 1.60
CA PHE A 368 0.08 -1.06 0.28
C PHE A 368 -1.36 -1.10 -0.27
N ILE A 369 -2.33 -1.70 0.42
CA ILE A 369 -3.66 -1.96 -0.16
C ILE A 369 -4.39 -0.70 -0.64
N MET A 370 -4.18 0.43 0.05
CA MET A 370 -4.73 1.74 -0.30
C MET A 370 -3.99 2.41 -1.48
N PHE A 371 -2.76 1.95 -1.76
CA PHE A 371 -1.86 2.52 -2.77
C PHE A 371 -1.72 1.66 -4.01
N ILE A 372 -1.98 0.35 -3.98
CA ILE A 372 -2.05 -0.53 -5.18
C ILE A 372 -2.78 0.14 -6.37
N PRO A 373 -3.85 0.94 -6.16
CA PRO A 373 -4.49 1.66 -7.27
C PRO A 373 -3.63 2.68 -8.02
N ARG A 374 -2.68 3.32 -7.33
CA ARG A 374 -1.87 4.46 -7.79
C ARG A 374 -0.37 4.25 -7.61
N ALA A 375 0.03 3.02 -7.26
CA ALA A 375 1.40 2.67 -6.96
C ALA A 375 1.78 1.42 -7.75
N SER A 376 3.08 1.26 -7.89
CA SER A 376 3.62 0.14 -8.61
C SER A 376 3.56 -1.14 -7.78
N MET A 377 3.11 -2.21 -8.43
CA MET A 377 3.07 -3.53 -7.80
C MET A 377 4.49 -4.09 -7.54
N ASN A 378 5.51 -3.55 -8.22
CA ASN A 378 6.91 -3.92 -7.98
C ASN A 378 7.39 -3.53 -6.58
N ASP A 379 6.93 -2.39 -6.04
CA ASP A 379 7.28 -1.91 -4.70
C ASP A 379 6.69 -2.81 -3.62
N VAL A 380 5.47 -3.30 -3.86
CA VAL A 380 4.82 -4.28 -2.97
C VAL A 380 5.62 -5.58 -2.95
N LEU A 381 6.00 -6.09 -4.12
CA LEU A 381 6.79 -7.31 -4.23
C LEU A 381 8.17 -7.15 -3.57
N GLY A 382 8.86 -6.04 -3.84
CA GLY A 382 10.15 -5.72 -3.25
C GLY A 382 10.08 -5.66 -1.73
N ALA A 383 9.09 -4.94 -1.18
CA ALA A 383 8.88 -4.86 0.26
C ALA A 383 8.60 -6.22 0.91
N VAL A 384 7.75 -7.05 0.30
CA VAL A 384 7.46 -8.41 0.77
C VAL A 384 8.74 -9.25 0.81
N LEU A 385 9.52 -9.26 -0.28
CA LEU A 385 10.77 -10.04 -0.37
C LEU A 385 11.81 -9.58 0.65
N PHE A 386 12.01 -8.27 0.79
CA PHE A 386 12.91 -7.71 1.80
C PHE A 386 12.49 -8.14 3.21
N ASN A 387 11.21 -8.02 3.54
CA ASN A 387 10.72 -8.35 4.89
C ASN A 387 10.85 -9.84 5.19
N ILE A 388 10.55 -10.73 4.22
CA ILE A 388 10.75 -12.18 4.36
C ILE A 388 12.23 -12.50 4.57
N PHE A 389 13.11 -11.93 3.74
CA PHE A 389 14.54 -12.18 3.80
C PHE A 389 15.10 -11.73 5.15
N PHE A 390 14.72 -10.53 5.62
CA PHE A 390 15.13 -10.00 6.90
C PHE A 390 14.67 -10.89 8.05
N VAL A 391 13.39 -11.31 8.06
CA VAL A 391 12.84 -12.20 9.11
C VAL A 391 13.54 -13.56 9.09
N LYS A 392 13.89 -14.09 7.92
CA LYS A 392 14.64 -15.33 7.81
C LYS A 392 16.02 -15.20 8.46
N ILE A 393 16.78 -14.14 8.14
CA ILE A 393 18.07 -13.86 8.79
C ILE A 393 17.89 -13.69 10.29
N TYR A 394 16.90 -12.91 10.70
CA TYR A 394 16.59 -12.66 12.12
C TYR A 394 16.34 -13.96 12.89
N SER A 395 15.54 -14.87 12.30
CA SER A 395 15.25 -16.17 12.90
C SER A 395 16.49 -17.05 13.03
N LEU A 396 17.38 -17.05 12.02
CA LEU A 396 18.63 -17.82 12.03
C LEU A 396 19.60 -17.32 13.11
N LEU A 397 19.76 -16.00 13.24
CA LEU A 397 20.61 -15.40 14.27
C LEU A 397 20.08 -15.67 15.68
N TYR A 398 18.75 -15.64 15.87
CA TYR A 398 18.14 -15.92 17.15
C TYR A 398 18.24 -17.40 17.55
N LEU A 399 18.04 -18.33 16.61
CA LEU A 399 18.18 -19.77 16.85
C LEU A 399 19.62 -20.17 17.19
N LYS A 400 20.63 -19.51 16.61
CA LYS A 400 22.03 -19.72 16.98
C LYS A 400 22.33 -19.28 18.41
N LYS A 401 21.70 -18.21 18.90
CA LYS A 401 21.87 -17.71 20.28
C LYS A 401 21.22 -18.59 21.35
N ILE A 402 20.31 -19.50 20.98
CA ILE A 402 19.72 -20.50 21.90
C ILE A 402 20.60 -21.76 21.98
N ARG A 403 21.48 -21.99 21.00
CA ARG A 403 22.37 -23.17 20.92
C ARG A 403 23.81 -22.89 21.42
N LEU A 404 24.14 -21.63 21.65
CA LEU A 404 25.34 -21.17 22.36
C LEU A 404 24.93 -20.85 23.80
#